data_AF-A0AA51IWS1-F1
#
_entry.id   AF-A0AA51IWS1-F1
#
_cell.length_a   1.000
_cell.length_b   1.000
_cell.length_c   1.000
_cell.angle_alpha   90.00
_cell.angle_beta   90.00
_cell.angle_gamma   90.00
#
_symmetry.space_group_name_H-M   'P 1'
#
loop_
_entity.id
_entity.type
_entity.pdbx_description
1 polymer ?
#
loop_
_entity_poly.entity_id
_entity_poly.type
_entity_poly.pdbx_seq_one_letter_code
_entity_poly.pdbx_strand_id
1 'polypeptide(L)'
;KLLKALILGAPASGKGTISSRIVKKYNVEHVSSGDKLRDHIEKQTELGKLVKSYLNEGKLVPDDVMIKFMITELKKVDTKPWLLDGFPRTVGQANALWKVQPVDVVLNLVVPFEVIIDRVKSRWVHLPSGRVYNIGFNTPKVLGKDDITGEDLIQRPDDKPEAVQKRLKIYETITRPVIEFYHEKGILKNFEGRTSDEIWPKVTTYL
;
A
#
# COMPACT_ATOMS: atom_id res chain seq x y z
N LYS A 1 8.12 15.20 -18.37
CA LYS A 1 8.39 15.00 -16.93
C LYS A 1 8.04 13.54 -16.61
N LEU A 2 8.89 12.80 -15.88
CA LEU A 2 8.60 11.41 -15.51
C LEU A 2 7.49 11.40 -14.45
N LEU A 3 6.50 10.52 -14.59
CA LEU A 3 5.39 10.39 -13.63
C LEU A 3 5.92 9.92 -12.26
N LYS A 4 5.76 10.75 -11.24
CA LYS A 4 6.02 10.42 -9.84
C LYS A 4 4.69 10.40 -9.09
N ALA A 5 4.12 9.22 -8.92
CA ALA A 5 2.79 9.06 -8.35
C ALA A 5 2.84 8.42 -6.95
N LEU A 6 1.84 8.74 -6.16
CA LEU A 6 1.66 8.19 -4.81
C LEU A 6 0.24 7.65 -4.68
N ILE A 7 0.06 6.50 -4.03
CA ILE A 7 -1.27 5.94 -3.77
C ILE A 7 -1.59 5.88 -2.28
N LEU A 8 -2.71 6.47 -1.89
CA LEU A 8 -3.27 6.50 -0.55
C LEU A 8 -4.60 5.73 -0.47
N GLY A 9 -4.99 5.41 0.75
CA GLY A 9 -6.27 4.76 1.06
C GLY A 9 -6.17 3.83 2.26
N ALA A 10 -7.31 3.51 2.84
CA ALA A 10 -7.40 2.63 4.01
C ALA A 10 -6.78 1.24 3.78
N PRO A 11 -6.37 0.52 4.84
CA PRO A 11 -6.14 -0.93 4.74
C PRO A 11 -7.29 -1.62 3.99
N ALA A 12 -6.98 -2.58 3.11
CA ALA A 12 -7.95 -3.29 2.26
C ALA A 12 -8.81 -2.43 1.28
N SER A 13 -8.46 -1.16 1.04
CA SER A 13 -9.14 -0.34 0.02
C SER A 13 -8.90 -0.80 -1.43
N GLY A 14 -8.00 -1.76 -1.65
CA GLY A 14 -7.65 -2.25 -2.99
C GLY A 14 -6.41 -1.57 -3.60
N LYS A 15 -5.65 -0.79 -2.81
CA LYS A 15 -4.39 -0.15 -3.25
C LYS A 15 -3.50 -1.10 -4.03
N GLY A 16 -3.10 -2.24 -3.44
CA GLY A 16 -2.20 -3.19 -4.11
C GLY A 16 -2.73 -3.70 -5.45
N THR A 17 -4.05 -3.90 -5.59
CA THR A 17 -4.68 -4.28 -6.86
C THR A 17 -4.58 -3.15 -7.88
N ILE A 18 -4.91 -1.92 -7.49
CA ILE A 18 -4.79 -0.74 -8.37
C ILE A 18 -3.33 -0.46 -8.72
N SER A 19 -2.41 -0.52 -7.76
CA SER A 19 -0.96 -0.39 -7.96
C SER A 19 -0.45 -1.39 -8.99
N SER A 20 -0.82 -2.67 -8.85
CA SER A 20 -0.44 -3.71 -9.81
C SER A 20 -0.96 -3.42 -11.23
N ARG A 21 -2.20 -2.92 -11.34
CA ARG A 21 -2.78 -2.52 -12.64
C ARG A 21 -2.06 -1.31 -13.24
N ILE A 22 -1.72 -0.30 -12.44
CA ILE A 22 -0.94 0.88 -12.87
C ILE A 22 0.44 0.43 -13.38
N VAL A 23 1.17 -0.34 -12.58
CA VAL A 23 2.51 -0.86 -12.91
C VAL A 23 2.48 -1.62 -14.24
N LYS A 24 1.51 -2.53 -14.41
CA LYS A 24 1.38 -3.32 -15.63
C LYS A 24 1.01 -2.46 -16.85
N LYS A 25 0.09 -1.51 -16.71
CA LYS A 25 -0.41 -0.71 -17.84
C LYS A 25 0.57 0.37 -18.28
N TYR A 26 1.19 1.05 -17.33
CA TYR A 26 2.02 2.25 -17.60
C TYR A 26 3.52 1.99 -17.47
N ASN A 27 3.94 0.76 -17.17
CA ASN A 27 5.34 0.36 -17.04
C ASN A 27 6.13 1.28 -16.08
N VAL A 28 5.57 1.50 -14.88
CA VAL A 28 6.21 2.31 -13.83
C VAL A 28 6.85 1.42 -12.77
N GLU A 29 7.95 1.89 -12.18
CA GLU A 29 8.61 1.20 -11.07
C GLU A 29 7.71 1.21 -9.83
N HIS A 30 7.55 0.05 -9.18
CA HIS A 30 6.72 -0.06 -7.98
C HIS A 30 7.57 0.03 -6.72
N VAL A 31 7.36 1.08 -5.93
CA VAL A 31 8.06 1.29 -4.66
C VAL A 31 7.08 1.09 -3.50
N SER A 32 6.93 -0.18 -3.08
CA SER A 32 6.09 -0.57 -1.94
C SER A 32 6.91 -0.63 -0.66
N SER A 33 6.62 0.24 0.31
CA SER A 33 7.30 0.23 1.61
C SER A 33 7.10 -1.10 2.33
N GLY A 34 5.88 -1.65 2.25
CA GLY A 34 5.53 -2.91 2.90
C GLY A 34 6.28 -4.11 2.31
N ASP A 35 6.41 -4.21 0.99
CA ASP A 35 7.13 -5.31 0.36
C ASP A 35 8.62 -5.24 0.62
N LYS A 36 9.22 -4.05 0.50
CA LYS A 36 10.64 -3.87 0.77
C LYS A 36 11.00 -4.13 2.23
N LEU A 37 10.17 -3.69 3.19
CA LEU A 37 10.38 -4.01 4.61
C LEU A 37 10.26 -5.51 4.90
N ARG A 38 9.34 -6.22 4.24
CA ARG A 38 9.24 -7.69 4.36
C ARG A 38 10.48 -8.39 3.84
N ASP A 39 10.99 -7.99 2.68
CA ASP A 39 12.25 -8.52 2.13
C ASP A 39 13.42 -8.37 3.13
N HIS A 40 13.52 -7.21 3.80
CA HIS A 40 14.51 -6.99 4.87
C HIS A 40 14.30 -7.91 6.08
N ILE A 41 13.06 -8.16 6.49
CA ILE A 41 12.72 -9.06 7.60
C ILE A 41 13.09 -10.50 7.24
N GLU A 42 12.74 -10.96 6.04
CA GLU A 42 13.02 -12.32 5.54
C GLU A 42 14.52 -12.56 5.44
N LYS A 43 15.28 -11.57 4.92
CA LYS A 43 16.75 -11.60 4.85
C LYS A 43 17.46 -11.36 6.18
N GLN A 44 16.71 -11.13 7.26
CA GLN A 44 17.23 -10.86 8.61
C GLN A 44 18.29 -9.75 8.67
N THR A 45 18.16 -8.71 7.84
CA THR A 45 19.08 -7.57 7.90
C THR A 45 18.88 -6.78 9.19
N GLU A 46 19.82 -5.91 9.55
CA GLU A 46 19.67 -5.06 10.74
C GLU A 46 18.37 -4.22 10.74
N LEU A 47 18.03 -3.63 9.58
CA LEU A 47 16.73 -2.96 9.40
C LEU A 47 15.54 -3.92 9.60
N GLY A 48 15.62 -5.14 9.07
CA GLY A 48 14.55 -6.14 9.19
C GLY A 48 14.33 -6.58 10.64
N LYS A 49 15.40 -6.80 11.41
CA LYS A 49 15.31 -7.13 12.84
C LYS A 49 14.64 -5.99 13.62
N LEU A 50 15.04 -4.75 13.37
CA LEU A 50 14.45 -3.56 13.97
C LEU A 50 12.97 -3.42 13.61
N VAL A 51 12.62 -3.56 12.33
CA VAL A 51 11.22 -3.45 11.88
C VAL A 51 10.36 -4.56 12.47
N LYS A 52 10.90 -5.78 12.56
CA LYS A 52 10.20 -6.94 13.14
C LYS A 52 9.82 -6.70 14.61
N SER A 53 10.66 -6.05 15.41
CA SER A 53 10.32 -5.74 16.81
C SER A 53 9.13 -4.78 16.90
N TYR A 54 9.12 -3.69 16.12
CA TYR A 54 7.99 -2.77 16.08
C TYR A 54 6.70 -3.42 15.59
N LEU A 55 6.77 -4.26 14.54
CA LEU A 55 5.61 -4.96 14.00
C LEU A 55 5.01 -5.96 15.00
N ASN A 56 5.85 -6.69 15.74
CA ASN A 56 5.41 -7.62 16.78
C ASN A 56 4.66 -6.89 17.91
N GLU A 57 5.06 -5.66 18.22
CA GLU A 57 4.36 -4.78 19.17
C GLU A 57 3.15 -4.05 18.53
N GLY A 58 2.93 -4.24 17.23
CA GLY A 58 1.95 -3.53 16.41
C GLY A 58 2.14 -2.02 16.42
N LYS A 59 3.37 -1.54 16.58
CA LYS A 59 3.75 -0.14 16.48
C LYS A 59 4.18 0.18 15.04
N LEU A 60 4.11 1.46 14.68
CA LEU A 60 4.76 1.94 13.47
C LEU A 60 6.28 2.00 13.69
N VAL A 61 7.02 1.72 12.63
CA VAL A 61 8.46 2.01 12.59
C VAL A 61 8.64 3.53 12.71
N PRO A 62 9.62 4.01 13.50
CA PRO A 62 9.89 5.44 13.65
C PRO A 62 10.05 6.18 12.31
N ASP A 63 9.59 7.43 12.28
CA ASP A 63 9.54 8.24 11.06
C ASP A 63 10.92 8.48 10.46
N ASP A 64 11.94 8.76 11.27
CA ASP A 64 13.31 8.99 10.84
C ASP A 64 13.90 7.77 10.12
N VAL A 65 13.65 6.57 10.67
CA VAL A 65 14.03 5.29 10.07
C VAL A 65 13.32 5.10 8.74
N MET A 66 11.99 5.30 8.72
CA MET A 66 11.19 5.14 7.50
C MET A 66 11.55 6.13 6.40
N ILE A 67 11.78 7.40 6.75
CA ILE A 67 12.18 8.45 5.79
C ILE A 67 13.53 8.10 5.18
N LYS A 68 14.54 7.81 6.02
CA LYS A 68 15.88 7.46 5.52
C LYS A 68 15.85 6.26 4.58
N PHE A 69 15.08 5.24 4.96
CA PHE A 69 14.90 4.04 4.15
C PHE A 69 14.22 4.36 2.81
N MET A 70 13.05 5.00 2.83
CA MET A 70 12.26 5.23 1.61
C MET A 70 12.94 6.20 0.64
N ILE A 71 13.61 7.24 1.12
CA ILE A 71 14.41 8.14 0.26
C ILE A 71 15.56 7.38 -0.41
N THR A 72 16.20 6.44 0.30
CA THR A 72 17.24 5.59 -0.29
C THR A 72 16.68 4.69 -1.40
N GLU A 73 15.50 4.12 -1.18
CA GLU A 73 14.83 3.27 -2.18
C GLU A 73 14.36 4.05 -3.41
N LEU A 74 13.82 5.26 -3.22
CA LEU A 74 13.38 6.09 -4.32
C LEU A 74 14.54 6.61 -5.19
N LYS A 75 15.71 6.89 -4.60
CA LYS A 75 16.92 7.27 -5.35
C LYS A 75 17.36 6.21 -6.36
N LYS A 76 17.10 4.92 -6.08
CA LYS A 76 17.43 3.81 -7.00
C LYS A 76 16.60 3.84 -8.28
N VAL A 77 15.45 4.53 -8.27
CA VAL A 77 14.49 4.56 -9.39
C VAL A 77 14.20 5.97 -9.90
N ASP A 78 14.91 7.01 -9.42
CA ASP A 78 14.55 8.42 -9.70
C ASP A 78 14.69 8.82 -11.19
N THR A 79 15.39 8.01 -11.98
CA THR A 79 15.52 8.16 -13.44
C THR A 79 14.37 7.52 -14.24
N LYS A 80 13.39 6.91 -13.56
CA LYS A 80 12.23 6.23 -14.16
C LYS A 80 10.93 6.77 -13.57
N PRO A 81 9.77 6.62 -14.25
CA PRO A 81 8.49 6.88 -13.60
C PRO A 81 8.27 5.83 -12.51
N TRP A 82 7.70 6.23 -11.38
CA TRP A 82 7.48 5.34 -10.25
C TRP A 82 6.15 5.61 -9.55
N LEU A 83 5.60 4.54 -8.97
CA LEU A 83 4.44 4.56 -8.09
C LEU A 83 4.88 4.18 -6.67
N LEU A 84 4.64 5.07 -5.73
CA LEU A 84 4.92 4.88 -4.31
C LEU A 84 3.66 4.39 -3.58
N ASP A 85 3.76 3.21 -2.94
CA ASP A 85 2.67 2.57 -2.18
C ASP A 85 3.09 2.35 -0.72
N GLY A 86 2.21 2.75 0.21
CA GLY A 86 2.38 2.50 1.64
C GLY A 86 3.32 3.46 2.38
N PHE A 87 3.77 4.54 1.73
CA PHE A 87 4.50 5.67 2.31
C PHE A 87 4.10 6.96 1.57
N PRO A 88 3.94 8.11 2.24
CA PRO A 88 4.04 8.34 3.68
C PRO A 88 2.80 7.86 4.44
N ARG A 89 2.97 7.58 5.73
CA ARG A 89 1.89 7.21 6.67
C ARG A 89 1.63 8.25 7.75
N THR A 90 2.52 9.23 7.90
CA THR A 90 2.42 10.34 8.84
C THR A 90 2.64 11.66 8.10
N VAL A 91 2.17 12.77 8.68
CA VAL A 91 2.42 14.11 8.13
C VAL A 91 3.90 14.48 8.17
N GLY A 92 4.66 13.97 9.15
CA GLY A 92 6.12 14.13 9.22
C GLY A 92 6.82 13.49 8.02
N GLN A 93 6.44 12.25 7.69
CA GLN A 93 6.92 11.55 6.49
C GLN A 93 6.52 12.30 5.20
N ALA A 94 5.28 12.79 5.12
CA ALA A 94 4.79 13.52 3.95
C ALA A 94 5.56 14.83 3.72
N ASN A 95 5.83 15.58 4.79
CA ASN A 95 6.67 16.78 4.74
C ASN A 95 8.09 16.47 4.28
N ALA A 96 8.71 15.41 4.81
CA ALA A 96 10.06 15.01 4.43
C ALA A 96 10.13 14.58 2.95
N LEU A 97 9.17 13.77 2.50
CA LEU A 97 9.07 13.36 1.10
C LEU A 97 8.89 14.57 0.18
N TRP A 98 7.98 15.48 0.51
CA TRP A 98 7.70 16.68 -0.29
C TRP A 98 8.94 17.56 -0.48
N LYS A 99 9.79 17.68 0.55
CA LYS A 99 11.02 18.50 0.48
C LYS A 99 12.09 17.90 -0.42
N VAL A 100 12.22 16.57 -0.42
CA VAL A 100 13.35 15.88 -1.09
C VAL A 100 12.96 15.39 -2.48
N GLN A 101 11.73 14.90 -2.63
CA GLN A 101 11.27 14.26 -3.86
C GLN A 101 9.76 14.52 -4.05
N PRO A 102 9.38 15.73 -4.52
CA PRO A 102 7.99 16.07 -4.81
C PRO A 102 7.35 15.07 -5.78
N VAL A 103 6.09 14.71 -5.50
CA VAL A 103 5.26 13.88 -6.37
C VAL A 103 4.39 14.75 -7.26
N ASP A 104 4.07 14.27 -8.45
CA ASP A 104 3.20 14.96 -9.39
C ASP A 104 1.73 14.77 -9.03
N VAL A 105 1.38 13.59 -8.49
CA VAL A 105 -0.01 13.22 -8.25
C VAL A 105 -0.17 12.23 -7.11
N VAL A 106 -1.25 12.40 -6.35
CA VAL A 106 -1.64 11.53 -5.24
C VAL A 106 -3.01 10.92 -5.52
N LEU A 107 -3.05 9.62 -5.72
CA LEU A 107 -4.26 8.84 -5.98
C LEU A 107 -4.81 8.34 -4.63
N ASN A 108 -5.92 8.89 -4.17
CA ASN A 108 -6.56 8.46 -2.93
C ASN A 108 -7.75 7.56 -3.21
N LEU A 109 -7.68 6.30 -2.77
CA LEU A 109 -8.79 5.35 -2.90
C LEU A 109 -9.75 5.49 -1.73
N VAL A 110 -10.98 5.89 -2.04
CA VAL A 110 -12.06 6.10 -1.06
C VAL A 110 -13.05 4.93 -1.17
N VAL A 111 -13.05 4.07 -0.17
CA VAL A 111 -13.90 2.88 -0.11
C VAL A 111 -14.72 2.95 1.19
N PRO A 112 -16.03 2.67 1.15
CA PRO A 112 -16.86 2.69 2.34
C PRO A 112 -16.33 1.77 3.45
N PHE A 113 -16.44 2.23 4.70
CA PHE A 113 -15.84 1.55 5.85
C PHE A 113 -16.37 0.12 6.05
N GLU A 114 -17.65 -0.10 5.80
CA GLU A 114 -18.27 -1.43 5.88
C GLU A 114 -17.64 -2.41 4.89
N VAL A 115 -17.34 -1.94 3.68
CA VAL A 115 -16.65 -2.74 2.65
C VAL A 115 -15.21 -3.05 3.07
N ILE A 116 -14.51 -2.10 3.70
CA ILE A 116 -13.17 -2.32 4.24
C ILE A 116 -13.19 -3.43 5.29
N ILE A 117 -14.13 -3.38 6.24
CA ILE A 117 -14.25 -4.39 7.29
C ILE A 117 -14.49 -5.79 6.71
N ASP A 118 -15.38 -5.91 5.73
CA ASP A 118 -15.69 -7.19 5.10
C ASP A 118 -14.48 -7.76 4.35
N ARG A 119 -13.77 -6.92 3.58
CA ARG A 119 -12.59 -7.35 2.83
C ARG A 119 -11.47 -7.83 3.73
N VAL A 120 -11.28 -7.23 4.89
CA VAL A 120 -10.11 -7.61 5.67
C VAL A 120 -10.24 -9.05 6.21
N LYS A 121 -11.44 -9.47 6.60
CA LYS A 121 -11.71 -10.80 7.15
C LYS A 121 -11.45 -11.94 6.15
N SER A 122 -11.49 -11.64 4.85
CA SER A 122 -11.51 -12.61 3.77
C SER A 122 -10.26 -12.58 2.90
N ARG A 123 -9.20 -11.89 3.31
CA ARG A 123 -7.97 -11.71 2.52
C ARG A 123 -7.04 -12.92 2.60
N TRP A 124 -6.60 -13.38 1.44
CA TRP A 124 -5.64 -14.46 1.25
C TRP A 124 -4.51 -14.00 0.32
N VAL A 125 -3.30 -14.54 0.50
CA VAL A 125 -2.15 -14.14 -0.29
C VAL A 125 -1.34 -15.35 -0.74
N HIS A 126 -0.95 -15.34 -2.00
CA HIS A 126 0.04 -16.26 -2.54
C HIS A 126 1.45 -15.67 -2.34
N LEU A 127 2.23 -16.21 -1.41
CA LEU A 127 3.51 -15.62 -0.99
C LEU A 127 4.52 -15.40 -2.14
N PRO A 128 4.84 -16.41 -2.97
CA PRO A 128 5.84 -16.27 -4.03
C PRO A 128 5.53 -15.15 -5.04
N SER A 129 4.25 -14.90 -5.31
CA SER A 129 3.84 -13.95 -6.34
C SER A 129 3.32 -12.61 -5.80
N GLY A 130 2.96 -12.56 -4.52
CA GLY A 130 2.24 -11.44 -3.92
C GLY A 130 0.78 -11.30 -4.37
N ARG A 131 0.23 -12.22 -5.19
CA ARG A 131 -1.19 -12.18 -5.61
C ARG A 131 -2.11 -12.25 -4.38
N VAL A 132 -3.12 -11.37 -4.36
CA VAL A 132 -4.06 -11.24 -3.26
C VAL A 132 -5.45 -11.67 -3.72
N TYR A 133 -6.07 -12.53 -2.94
CA TYR A 133 -7.43 -13.01 -3.09
C TYR A 133 -8.30 -12.52 -1.95
N ASN A 134 -9.59 -12.38 -2.20
CA ASN A 134 -10.55 -11.92 -1.24
C ASN A 134 -11.86 -12.68 -1.43
N ILE A 135 -12.19 -13.56 -0.49
CA ILE A 135 -13.42 -14.35 -0.56
C ILE A 135 -14.62 -13.38 -0.60
N GLY A 136 -15.45 -13.51 -1.63
CA GLY A 136 -16.62 -12.68 -1.90
C GLY A 136 -16.40 -11.52 -2.87
N PHE A 137 -15.15 -11.18 -3.20
CA PHE A 137 -14.83 -10.12 -4.17
C PHE A 137 -14.01 -10.67 -5.34
N ASN A 138 -12.87 -11.28 -5.04
CA ASN A 138 -12.05 -12.00 -6.02
C ASN A 138 -11.64 -13.35 -5.41
N THR A 139 -12.66 -14.20 -5.23
CA THR A 139 -12.50 -15.56 -4.70
C THR A 139 -11.64 -16.38 -5.66
N PRO A 140 -10.65 -17.16 -5.18
CA PRO A 140 -9.89 -18.07 -6.03
C PRO A 140 -10.82 -19.14 -6.61
N LYS A 141 -10.47 -19.69 -7.77
CA LYS A 141 -11.19 -20.78 -8.44
C LYS A 141 -11.32 -22.00 -7.54
N VAL A 142 -10.27 -22.29 -6.76
CA VAL A 142 -10.25 -23.34 -5.74
C VAL A 142 -9.89 -22.69 -4.41
N LEU A 143 -10.72 -22.90 -3.38
CA LEU A 143 -10.50 -22.30 -2.06
C LEU A 143 -9.12 -22.69 -1.50
N GLY A 144 -8.38 -21.68 -1.06
CA GLY A 144 -7.03 -21.87 -0.51
C GLY A 144 -5.94 -22.12 -1.56
N LYS A 145 -6.22 -22.04 -2.87
CA LYS A 145 -5.24 -22.27 -3.94
C LYS A 145 -5.08 -21.05 -4.85
N ASP A 146 -3.86 -20.79 -5.28
CA ASP A 146 -3.57 -19.76 -6.29
C ASP A 146 -4.05 -20.18 -7.68
N ASP A 147 -4.73 -19.28 -8.40
CA ASP A 147 -5.34 -19.58 -9.69
C ASP A 147 -4.35 -19.85 -10.83
N ILE A 148 -3.08 -19.44 -10.67
CA ILE A 148 -2.05 -19.56 -11.69
C ILE A 148 -1.15 -20.75 -11.40
N THR A 149 -0.70 -20.93 -10.16
CA THR A 149 0.27 -21.97 -9.79
C THR A 149 -0.36 -23.19 -9.12
N GLY A 150 -1.57 -23.07 -8.57
CA GLY A 150 -2.20 -24.12 -7.77
C GLY A 150 -1.56 -24.31 -6.38
N GLU A 151 -0.61 -23.46 -6.00
CA GLU A 151 0.04 -23.46 -4.70
C GLU A 151 -0.87 -22.93 -3.58
N ASP A 152 -0.53 -23.20 -2.33
CA ASP A 152 -1.33 -22.80 -1.18
C ASP A 152 -1.33 -21.28 -0.97
N LEU A 153 -2.52 -20.75 -0.72
CA LEU A 153 -2.72 -19.41 -0.21
C LEU A 153 -2.62 -19.41 1.31
N ILE A 154 -2.13 -18.31 1.86
CA ILE A 154 -2.09 -18.11 3.32
C ILE A 154 -2.80 -16.84 3.74
N GLN A 155 -3.28 -16.82 4.98
CA GLN A 155 -3.63 -15.60 5.68
C GLN A 155 -2.41 -15.12 6.47
N ARG A 156 -2.08 -13.85 6.34
CA ARG A 156 -0.92 -13.30 7.05
C ARG A 156 -1.29 -13.00 8.51
N PRO A 157 -0.33 -13.04 9.45
CA PRO A 157 -0.59 -12.69 10.84
C PRO A 157 -1.17 -11.28 11.03
N ASP A 158 -0.82 -10.33 10.16
CA ASP A 158 -1.31 -8.94 10.17
C ASP A 158 -2.70 -8.74 9.53
N ASP A 159 -3.32 -9.82 9.03
CA ASP A 159 -4.69 -9.86 8.52
C ASP A 159 -5.69 -10.41 9.56
N LYS A 160 -5.25 -10.74 10.79
CA LYS A 160 -6.14 -11.12 11.90
C LYS A 160 -7.04 -9.95 12.35
N PRO A 161 -8.29 -10.19 12.80
CA PRO A 161 -9.23 -9.13 13.15
C PRO A 161 -8.67 -8.05 14.10
N GLU A 162 -7.91 -8.45 15.12
CA GLU A 162 -7.36 -7.53 16.12
C GLU A 162 -6.26 -6.65 15.52
N ALA A 163 -5.36 -7.24 14.72
CA ALA A 163 -4.29 -6.52 14.02
C ALA A 163 -4.88 -5.50 13.03
N VAL A 164 -6.01 -5.84 12.44
CA VAL A 164 -6.70 -5.04 11.44
C VAL A 164 -7.42 -3.85 12.06
N GLN A 165 -8.14 -4.07 13.17
CA GLN A 165 -8.72 -2.97 13.93
C GLN A 165 -7.64 -1.97 14.36
N LYS A 166 -6.48 -2.47 14.82
CA LYS A 166 -5.34 -1.61 15.16
C LYS A 166 -4.84 -0.82 13.95
N ARG A 167 -4.73 -1.44 12.77
CA ARG A 167 -4.33 -0.77 11.53
C ARG A 167 -5.34 0.27 11.06
N LEU A 168 -6.64 0.00 11.20
CA LEU A 168 -7.69 0.96 10.88
C LEU A 168 -7.66 2.15 11.84
N LYS A 169 -7.50 1.90 13.14
CA LYS A 169 -7.32 2.97 14.13
C LYS A 169 -6.11 3.84 13.81
N ILE A 170 -4.96 3.23 13.50
CA ILE A 170 -3.75 3.96 13.09
C ILE A 170 -4.00 4.76 11.81
N TYR A 171 -4.72 4.18 10.84
CA TYR A 171 -5.05 4.88 9.60
C TYR A 171 -5.87 6.14 9.89
N GLU A 172 -6.94 6.04 10.68
CA GLU A 172 -7.80 7.16 11.02
C GLU A 172 -7.09 8.28 11.79
N THR A 173 -6.21 7.92 12.73
CA THR A 173 -5.57 8.92 13.62
C THR A 173 -4.27 9.49 13.07
N ILE A 174 -3.51 8.71 12.29
CA ILE A 174 -2.15 9.07 11.86
C ILE A 174 -2.05 9.26 10.34
N THR A 175 -2.70 8.40 9.56
CA THR A 175 -2.56 8.41 8.08
C THR A 175 -3.60 9.28 7.39
N ARG A 176 -4.81 9.41 7.92
CA ARG A 176 -5.86 10.28 7.34
C ARG A 176 -5.39 11.75 7.20
N PRO A 177 -4.67 12.36 8.17
CA PRO A 177 -4.13 13.72 8.00
C PRO A 177 -3.16 13.89 6.81
N VAL A 178 -2.57 12.81 6.29
CA VAL A 178 -1.74 12.85 5.06
C VAL A 178 -2.59 13.19 3.82
N ILE A 179 -3.85 12.79 3.80
CA ILE A 179 -4.80 13.13 2.73
C ILE A 179 -5.01 14.65 2.73
N GLU A 180 -5.28 15.23 3.89
CA GLU A 180 -5.45 16.68 4.04
C GLU A 180 -4.19 17.44 3.59
N PHE A 181 -3.00 16.97 4.00
CA PHE A 181 -1.72 17.54 3.56
C PHE A 181 -1.60 17.63 2.03
N TYR A 182 -1.92 16.55 1.29
CA TYR A 182 -1.81 16.56 -0.17
C TYR A 182 -2.99 17.24 -0.88
N HIS A 183 -4.16 17.27 -0.24
CA HIS A 183 -5.31 18.05 -0.69
C HIS A 183 -4.97 19.55 -0.70
N GLU A 184 -4.36 20.06 0.37
CA GLU A 184 -3.90 21.47 0.45
C GLU A 184 -2.82 21.81 -0.61
N LYS A 185 -2.06 20.81 -1.08
CA LYS A 185 -1.10 20.99 -2.19
C LYS A 185 -1.75 20.98 -3.57
N GLY A 186 -3.04 20.64 -3.69
CA GLY A 186 -3.76 20.62 -4.95
C GLY A 186 -3.40 19.47 -5.90
N ILE A 187 -2.70 18.43 -5.39
CA ILE A 187 -2.25 17.28 -6.21
C ILE A 187 -2.95 15.97 -5.85
N LEU A 188 -3.91 16.01 -4.93
CA LEU A 188 -4.67 14.84 -4.51
C LEU A 188 -5.94 14.66 -5.35
N LYS A 189 -6.14 13.45 -5.85
CA LYS A 189 -7.36 13.03 -6.55
C LYS A 189 -8.02 11.86 -5.84
N ASN A 190 -9.29 12.04 -5.46
CA ASN A 190 -10.12 11.00 -4.88
C ASN A 190 -10.72 10.08 -5.96
N PHE A 191 -10.69 8.78 -5.69
CA PHE A 191 -11.34 7.74 -6.49
C PHE A 191 -12.26 6.91 -5.59
N GLU A 192 -13.55 7.18 -5.70
CA GLU A 192 -14.59 6.51 -4.91
C GLU A 192 -15.09 5.24 -5.60
N GLY A 193 -15.30 4.18 -4.82
CA GLY A 193 -15.95 2.96 -5.28
C GLY A 193 -15.98 1.86 -4.23
N ARG A 194 -16.84 0.86 -4.43
CA ARG A 194 -16.98 -0.31 -3.55
C ARG A 194 -16.10 -1.47 -4.00
N THR A 195 -15.62 -1.47 -5.24
CA THR A 195 -14.77 -2.51 -5.82
C THR A 195 -13.57 -1.92 -6.57
N SER A 196 -12.48 -2.69 -6.69
CA SER A 196 -11.33 -2.26 -7.51
C SER A 196 -11.72 -2.12 -8.99
N ASP A 197 -12.75 -2.83 -9.45
CA ASP A 197 -13.25 -2.76 -10.83
C ASP A 197 -14.10 -1.52 -11.10
N GLU A 198 -14.80 -0.98 -10.10
CA GLU A 198 -15.41 0.35 -10.18
C GLU A 198 -14.38 1.48 -10.16
N ILE A 199 -13.31 1.32 -9.38
CA ILE A 199 -12.28 2.35 -9.18
C ILE A 199 -11.33 2.43 -10.38
N TRP A 200 -10.94 1.28 -10.93
CA TRP A 200 -9.89 1.20 -11.95
C TRP A 200 -10.15 2.03 -13.21
N PRO A 201 -11.34 2.01 -13.85
CA PRO A 201 -11.62 2.84 -15.02
C PRO A 201 -11.43 4.34 -14.75
N LYS A 202 -11.80 4.80 -13.54
CA LYS A 202 -11.65 6.20 -13.12
C LYS A 202 -10.18 6.59 -12.99
N VAL A 203 -9.37 5.73 -12.35
CA VAL A 203 -7.92 5.91 -12.23
C VAL A 203 -7.27 5.95 -13.61
N THR A 204 -7.65 5.02 -14.49
CA THR A 204 -7.08 4.90 -15.83
C THR A 204 -7.45 6.06 -16.75
N THR A 205 -8.62 6.65 -16.58
CA THR A 205 -9.05 7.83 -17.35
C THR A 205 -8.29 9.09 -16.93
N TYR A 206 -7.83 9.13 -15.68
CA TYR A 206 -7.13 10.28 -15.12
C TYR A 206 -5.62 10.24 -15.36
N LEU A 207 -5.01 9.04 -15.36
CA LEU A 207 -3.59 8.81 -15.62
C LEU A 207 -3.29 8.64 -17.11
#